data_AF-A0A453T1I8-F1
#
_entry.id   AF-A0A453T1I8-F1
#
_cell.length_a   1.000
_cell.length_b   1.000
_cell.length_c   1.000
_cell.angle_alpha   90.00
_cell.angle_beta   90.00
_cell.angle_gamma   90.00
#
_symmetry.space_group_name_H-M   'P 1'
#
loop_
_entity.id
_entity.type
_entity.pdbx_description
1 polymer ?
#
loop_
_entity_poly.entity_id
_entity_poly.type
_entity_poly.pdbx_seq_one_letter_code
_entity_poly.pdbx_strand_id
1 'polypeptide(L)' 'MAAFHQFYHLAGGNLAALNTAFVALLPKKDGAVRMTDFRPISLIHSFAKLITKVLSIRLTKVI' A
#
# COMPACT_ATOMS: atom_id res chain seq x y z
N MET A 1 -7.45 10.77 -0.88
CA MET A 1 -7.41 10.57 -2.34
C MET A 1 -6.00 10.62 -2.97
N ALA A 2 -4.96 11.12 -2.28
CA ALA A 2 -3.61 11.24 -2.85
C ALA A 2 -3.00 9.91 -3.37
N ALA A 3 -3.13 8.81 -2.65
CA ALA A 3 -2.56 7.53 -3.07
C ALA A 3 -3.21 6.94 -4.34
N PHE A 4 -4.54 7.07 -4.47
CA PHE A 4 -5.25 6.68 -5.69
C PHE A 4 -4.98 7.62 -6.86
N HIS A 5 -4.81 8.92 -6.59
CA HIS A 5 -4.39 9.89 -7.59
C HIS A 5 -3.01 9.54 -8.14
N GLN A 6 -2.05 9.24 -7.26
CA GLN A 6 -0.72 8.80 -7.63
C GLN A 6 -0.74 7.48 -8.41
N PHE A 7 -1.57 6.51 -8.02
CA PHE A 7 -1.78 5.29 -8.81
C PHE A 7 -2.37 5.56 -10.20
N TYR A 8 -3.34 6.45 -10.32
CA TYR A 8 -3.95 6.84 -11.59
C TYR A 8 -2.94 7.53 -12.52
N HIS A 9 -2.07 8.38 -11.96
CA HIS A 9 -0.96 9.00 -12.70
C HIS A 9 0.17 8.01 -13.04
N LEU A 10 0.38 6.97 -12.23
CA LEU A 10 1.31 5.85 -12.48
C LEU A 10 0.76 4.83 -13.48
N ALA A 11 -0.53 4.81 -13.78
CA ALA A 11 -1.07 3.93 -14.82
C ALA A 11 -0.46 4.22 -16.21
N GLY A 12 0.14 5.41 -16.41
CA GLY A 12 0.98 5.75 -17.56
C GLY A 12 2.48 5.91 -17.27
N GLY A 13 2.95 5.63 -16.05
CA GLY A 13 4.32 5.90 -15.59
C GLY A 13 4.84 4.89 -14.56
N ASN A 14 6.09 4.47 -14.74
CA ASN A 14 6.81 3.39 -14.05
C ASN A 14 6.29 2.97 -12.64
N LEU A 15 5.59 1.82 -12.59
CA LEU A 15 5.22 1.13 -11.36
C LEU A 15 6.43 0.70 -10.50
N ALA A 16 7.67 0.82 -10.99
CA ALA A 16 8.86 0.53 -10.20
C ALA A 16 8.95 1.34 -8.90
N ALA A 17 8.40 2.56 -8.85
CA ALA A 17 8.34 3.35 -7.62
C ALA A 17 7.45 2.70 -6.54
N LEU A 18 6.45 1.91 -6.94
CA LEU A 18 5.66 1.08 -6.03
C LEU A 18 6.37 -0.25 -5.72
N ASN A 19 7.28 -0.71 -6.58
CA ASN A 19 8.09 -1.92 -6.35
C ASN A 19 9.35 -1.66 -5.52
N THR A 20 9.76 -0.41 -5.33
CA THR A 20 10.71 -0.04 -4.27
C THR A 20 10.08 -0.40 -2.94
N ALA A 21 10.72 -1.32 -2.20
CA ALA A 21 10.23 -1.90 -0.96
C ALA A 21 9.95 -0.84 0.10
N PHE A 22 8.74 -0.28 0.09
CA PHE A 22 8.29 0.65 1.11
C PHE A 22 7.85 -0.18 2.32
N VAL A 23 8.76 -0.32 3.29
CA VAL A 23 8.54 -1.05 4.53
C VAL A 23 8.10 -0.06 5.61
N ALA A 24 6.86 -0.20 6.06
CA ALA A 24 6.36 0.55 7.22
C ALA A 24 6.65 -0.24 8.49
N LEU A 25 7.20 0.42 9.51
CA LEU A 25 7.44 -0.16 10.84
C LEU A 25 6.25 0.14 11.75
N LEU A 26 5.45 -0.87 12.08
CA LEU A 26 4.34 -0.72 13.03
C LEU A 26 4.82 -1.04 14.45
N PRO A 27 4.64 -0.14 15.44
CA PRO A 27 5.03 -0.41 16.82
C PRO A 27 4.14 -1.51 17.42
N LYS A 28 4.75 -2.44 18.17
CA LYS A 28 4.03 -3.51 18.89
C LYS A 28 3.57 -3.09 20.30
N LYS A 29 4.16 -2.03 20.84
CA LYS A 29 3.91 -1.49 22.19
C LYS A 29 4.11 0.03 22.17
N ASP A 30 3.50 0.71 23.13
CA ASP A 30 3.75 2.14 23.36
C ASP A 30 5.20 2.36 23.79
N GLY A 31 5.80 3.45 23.29
CA GLY A 31 7.22 3.75 23.54
C GLY A 31 8.19 2.77 22.89
N ALA A 32 7.88 2.25 21.69
CA ALA A 32 8.80 1.41 20.92
C ALA A 32 10.11 2.17 20.59
N VAL A 33 11.25 1.62 21.03
CA VAL A 33 12.58 2.24 20.81
C VAL A 33 13.50 1.34 19.98
N ARG A 34 13.41 0.02 20.17
CA ARG A 34 14.31 -0.94 19.50
C ARG A 34 13.67 -1.45 18.21
N MET A 35 14.49 -1.81 17.22
CA MET A 35 14.01 -2.40 15.96
C MET A 35 13.15 -3.65 16.18
N THR A 36 13.45 -4.43 17.22
CA THR A 36 12.67 -5.61 17.62
C THR A 36 11.29 -5.28 18.16
N ASP A 37 11.00 -4.03 18.52
CA ASP A 37 9.68 -3.59 18.99
C ASP A 37 8.73 -3.28 17.83
N PHE A 38 9.22 -3.28 16.58
CA PHE A 38 8.43 -3.01 15.40
C PHE A 38 8.10 -4.29 14.62
N ARG A 39 6.97 -4.28 13.93
CA ARG A 39 6.58 -5.25 12.93
C ARG A 39 6.72 -4.57 11.55
N PRO A 40 7.64 -5.03 10.68
CA PRO A 40 7.73 -4.52 9.33
C PRO A 40 6.52 -4.99 8.50
N ILE A 41 5.91 -4.09 7.75
CA ILE A 41 4.85 -4.39 6.78
C ILE A 41 5.30 -3.86 5.42
N SER A 42 5.28 -4.74 4.42
CA SER A 42 5.46 -4.34 3.02
C SER A 42 4.21 -3.63 2.53
N LEU A 43 4.33 -2.34 2.22
CA LEU A 43 3.22 -1.58 1.65
C LEU A 43 2.93 -1.96 0.20
N ILE A 44 3.86 -2.60 -0.51
CA ILE A 44 3.66 -3.06 -1.90
C ILE A 44 2.44 -4.00 -1.97
N HIS A 45 2.44 -5.04 -1.14
CA HIS A 45 1.34 -6.00 -1.08
C HIS A 45 0.04 -5.36 -0.58
N SER A 46 0.13 -4.48 0.42
CA SER A 46 -1.05 -3.80 0.99
C SER A 46 -1.71 -2.87 -0.05
N PHE A 47 -0.89 -2.12 -0.79
CA PHE A 47 -1.34 -1.16 -1.78
C PHE A 47 -1.98 -1.85 -2.99
N ALA A 48 -1.33 -2.88 -3.53
CA ALA A 48 -1.91 -3.71 -4.59
C ALA A 48 -3.27 -4.29 -4.17
N LYS A 49 -3.36 -4.83 -2.94
CA LYS A 49 -4.60 -5.40 -2.40
C LYS A 49 -5.72 -4.36 -2.26
N LEU A 50 -5.39 -3.13 -1.86
CA LEU A 50 -6.33 -2.01 -1.79
C LEU A 50 -6.90 -1.68 -3.17
N ILE A 51 -6.04 -1.55 -4.18
CA ILE A 51 -6.46 -1.28 -5.55
C ILE A 51 -7.37 -2.39 -6.07
N THR A 52 -6.95 -3.66 -5.93
CA THR A 52 -7.75 -4.81 -6.38
C THR A 52 -9.12 -4.84 -5.71
N LYS A 53 -9.20 -4.55 -4.41
CA LYS A 53 -10.48 -4.51 -3.68
C LYS A 53 -11.39 -3.38 -4.15
N VAL A 54 -10.84 -2.18 -4.39
CA VAL A 54 -11.64 -1.07 -4.91
C VAL A 54 -12.13 -1.37 -6.33
N LEU A 55 -11.29 -1.97 -7.15
CA LEU A 55 -11.65 -2.36 -8.51
C LEU A 55 -12.73 -3.44 -8.52
N SER A 56 -12.63 -4.47 -7.69
CA SER A 56 -13.65 -5.52 -7.60
C SER A 56 -15.01 -4.96 -7.16
N ILE A 57 -15.03 -4.11 -6.13
CA ILE A 57 -16.27 -3.45 -5.66
C ILE A 57 -16.91 -2.61 -6.77
N ARG A 58 -16.10 -1.92 -7.59
CA ARG A 58 -16.62 -1.12 -8.70
C ARG A 58 -17.13 -1.97 -9.84
N LEU A 59 -16.42 -3.04 -10.20
CA LEU A 59 -16.84 -3.98 -11.25
C LEU A 59 -18.14 -4.70 -10.86
N THR A 60 -18.30 -5.12 -9.61
CA THR A 60 -19.56 -5.74 -9.12
C THR A 60 -20.79 -4.82 -9.22
N LYS A 61 -20.62 -3.50 -9.40
CA LYS A 61 -21.75 -2.58 -9.64
C LYS A 61 -22.08 -2.39 -11.12
N VAL A 62 -21.18 -2.82 -12.00
CA VAL A 62 -21.29 -2.65 -13.46
C VAL A 62 -21.77 -3.96 -14.11
N ILE A 63 -21.40 -5.09 -13.51
CA ILE A 63 -21.88 -6.44 -13.83
C ILE A 63 -23.13 -6.71 -12.98
#